data_AF-A0A101X812-F1
#
_entry.id   AF-A0A101X812-F1
#
_cell.length_a   1.000
_cell.length_b   1.000
_cell.length_c   1.000
_cell.angle_alpha   90.00
_cell.angle_beta   90.00
_cell.angle_gamma   90.00
#
_symmetry.space_group_name_H-M   'P 1'
#
loop_
_entity.id
_entity.type
_entity.pdbx_description
1 polymer ?
#
loop_
_entity_poly.entity_id
_entity_poly.type
_entity_poly.pdbx_seq_one_letter_code
_entity_poly.pdbx_strand_id
1 'polypeptide(L)'
;MSRPAEIAVGGIDLSVVRKSGVAVVRNDLLKGMLVATDDEIISTLSGVDVVAIDAPLSGPGRYRDLDRAMLKLGLRVMPANWPWMIKLSERAVRIKSRLEDMGVKVIETHPTSVLKWIGLNLTQLSRVMGIRVLDVANNRDVHDAAVCALVALAYTMGKVRRITASDGELYLIEF
;
A
#
# COMPACT_ATOMS: atom_id res chain seq x y z
N MET A 1 29.33 -1.58 16.15
CA MET A 1 28.46 -1.24 15.00
C MET A 1 27.04 -1.20 15.51
N SER A 2 26.45 -0.01 15.58
CA SER A 2 25.03 0.18 15.90
C SER A 2 24.22 -0.62 14.88
N ARG A 3 23.21 -1.39 15.33
CA ARG A 3 22.23 -1.93 14.38
C ARG A 3 21.68 -0.74 13.57
N PRO A 4 21.51 -0.86 12.24
CA PRO A 4 20.73 0.14 11.51
C PRO A 4 19.39 0.30 12.23
N ALA A 5 18.88 1.54 12.26
CA ALA A 5 17.57 1.81 12.84
C ALA A 5 16.56 0.81 12.25
N GLU A 6 15.80 0.15 13.12
CA GLU A 6 14.86 -0.88 12.73
C GLU A 6 13.74 -0.22 11.93
N ILE A 7 13.74 -0.43 10.61
CA ILE A 7 12.79 0.17 9.68
C ILE A 7 11.39 -0.36 9.98
N ALA A 8 10.43 0.54 10.14
CA ALA A 8 9.02 0.19 10.30
C ALA A 8 8.24 0.70 9.08
N VAL A 9 7.34 -0.11 8.53
CA VAL A 9 6.56 0.27 7.34
C VAL A 9 5.08 -0.03 7.52
N GLY A 10 4.25 0.65 6.74
CA GLY A 10 2.81 0.51 6.76
C GLY A 10 2.20 0.20 5.39
N GLY A 11 1.00 -0.35 5.42
CA GLY A 11 0.16 -0.60 4.26
C GLY A 11 -1.28 -0.23 4.55
N ILE A 12 -1.96 0.34 3.56
CA ILE A 12 -3.37 0.72 3.65
C ILE A 12 -4.15 0.13 2.48
N ASP A 13 -5.18 -0.66 2.78
CA ASP A 13 -6.29 -0.89 1.85
C ASP A 13 -7.43 0.08 2.20
N LEU A 14 -7.56 1.13 1.40
CA LEU A 14 -8.40 2.27 1.73
C LEU A 14 -9.84 2.02 1.26
N SER A 15 -10.81 2.38 2.10
CA SER A 15 -12.23 2.36 1.74
C SER A 15 -12.83 3.76 1.90
N VAL A 16 -13.98 4.06 1.28
CA VAL A 16 -14.76 5.29 1.53
C VAL A 16 -15.98 5.02 2.42
N VAL A 17 -16.52 3.80 2.39
CA VAL A 17 -17.81 3.46 3.01
C VAL A 17 -17.65 2.54 4.22
N ARG A 18 -16.84 1.49 4.07
CA ARG A 18 -16.49 0.55 5.15
C ARG A 18 -15.21 0.98 5.87
N LYS A 19 -14.90 0.30 6.97
CA LYS A 19 -13.58 0.38 7.63
C LYS A 19 -12.47 0.07 6.62
N SER A 20 -11.34 0.75 6.76
CA SER A 20 -10.14 0.52 5.94
C SER A 20 -9.26 -0.54 6.60
N GLY A 21 -8.58 -1.35 5.78
CA GLY A 21 -7.53 -2.23 6.25
C GLY A 21 -6.25 -1.43 6.46
N VAL A 22 -5.59 -1.62 7.61
CA VAL A 22 -4.25 -1.08 7.87
C VAL A 22 -3.37 -2.19 8.39
N ALA A 23 -2.14 -2.26 7.89
CA ALA A 23 -1.13 -3.19 8.36
C ALA A 23 0.20 -2.48 8.64
N VAL A 24 0.94 -2.99 9.62
CA VAL A 24 2.26 -2.48 10.01
C VAL A 24 3.23 -3.64 10.07
N VAL A 25 4.42 -3.46 9.49
CA VAL A 25 5.58 -4.33 9.69
C VAL A 25 6.56 -3.63 10.60
N ARG A 26 6.89 -4.27 11.73
CA ARG A 26 7.88 -3.80 12.69
C ARG A 26 8.52 -5.02 13.36
N ASN A 27 9.86 -5.05 13.42
CA ASN A 27 10.63 -6.14 14.03
C ASN A 27 10.28 -7.51 13.43
N ASP A 28 10.25 -7.57 12.10
CA ASP A 28 9.87 -8.74 11.29
C ASP A 28 8.44 -9.28 11.53
N LEU A 29 7.60 -8.54 12.27
CA LEU A 29 6.22 -8.88 12.55
C LEU A 29 5.29 -8.00 11.73
N LEU A 30 4.41 -8.63 10.95
CA LEU A 30 3.30 -7.98 10.26
C LEU A 30 2.02 -8.16 11.09
N LYS A 31 1.39 -7.05 11.47
CA LYS A 31 0.07 -7.03 12.12
C LYS A 31 -0.90 -6.22 11.29
N GLY A 32 -2.14 -6.70 11.17
CA GLY A 32 -3.21 -6.01 10.46
C GLY A 32 -4.44 -5.75 11.33
N MET A 33 -5.21 -4.72 10.99
CA MET A 33 -6.46 -4.38 11.66
C MET A 33 -7.41 -3.58 10.75
N LEU A 34 -8.67 -3.50 11.14
CA LEU A 34 -9.65 -2.60 10.53
C LEU A 34 -9.81 -1.33 11.35
N VAL A 35 -9.75 -0.18 10.68
CA VAL A 35 -9.96 1.14 11.28
C VAL A 35 -11.06 1.90 10.56
N ALA A 36 -11.84 2.70 11.29
CA ALA A 36 -12.98 3.45 10.78
C ALA A 36 -12.59 4.85 10.29
N THR A 37 -11.67 5.54 10.96
CA THR A 37 -11.41 6.96 10.72
C THR A 37 -10.00 7.24 10.17
N ASP A 38 -9.83 8.41 9.55
CA ASP A 38 -8.50 8.88 9.13
C ASP A 38 -7.56 9.07 10.33
N ASP A 39 -8.08 9.51 11.49
CA ASP A 39 -7.26 9.68 12.69
C ASP A 39 -6.78 8.35 13.27
N GLU A 40 -7.61 7.30 13.21
CA GLU A 40 -7.18 5.94 13.56
C GLU A 40 -6.11 5.44 12.60
N ILE A 41 -6.24 5.68 11.27
CA ILE A 41 -5.20 5.35 10.28
C ILE A 41 -3.86 6.02 10.67
N ILE A 42 -3.88 7.34 10.90
CA ILE A 42 -2.67 8.10 11.24
C ILE A 42 -2.05 7.62 12.56
N SER A 43 -2.87 7.36 13.57
CA SER A 43 -2.42 6.84 14.88
C SER A 43 -1.77 5.45 14.74
N THR A 44 -2.40 4.53 14.00
CA THR A 44 -1.86 3.18 13.75
C THR A 44 -0.53 3.22 13.02
N LEU A 45 -0.35 4.18 12.11
CA LEU A 45 0.86 4.35 11.30
C LEU A 45 1.91 5.26 11.95
N SER A 46 1.76 5.61 13.22
CA SER A 46 2.76 6.43 13.91
C SER A 46 4.12 5.72 14.03
N GLY A 47 5.19 6.44 13.68
CA GLY A 47 6.57 5.94 13.71
C GLY A 47 6.87 4.86 12.67
N VAL A 48 6.22 4.93 11.50
CA VAL A 48 6.63 4.18 10.30
C VAL A 48 7.38 5.11 9.34
N ASP A 49 8.32 4.57 8.59
CA ASP A 49 9.17 5.32 7.65
C ASP A 49 8.53 5.41 6.26
N VAL A 50 7.85 4.35 5.82
CA VAL A 50 7.21 4.24 4.50
C VAL A 50 5.82 3.63 4.60
N VAL A 51 4.85 4.18 3.87
CA VAL A 51 3.49 3.65 3.75
C VAL A 51 3.13 3.45 2.29
N ALA A 52 2.64 2.26 1.93
CA ALA A 52 2.02 2.02 0.63
C ALA A 52 0.49 2.04 0.75
N ILE A 53 -0.19 2.72 -0.18
CA ILE A 53 -1.65 2.88 -0.17
C ILE A 53 -2.23 2.24 -1.45
N ASP A 54 -3.25 1.40 -1.28
CA ASP A 54 -4.13 0.94 -2.36
C ASP A 54 -5.15 2.01 -2.74
N ALA A 55 -4.67 3.06 -3.42
CA ALA A 55 -5.52 4.10 -4.00
C ALA A 55 -4.71 4.99 -4.96
N PRO A 56 -5.35 5.60 -5.98
CA PRO A 56 -4.71 6.62 -6.80
C PRO A 56 -4.22 7.82 -5.96
N LEU A 57 -2.93 8.14 -6.04
CA LEU A 57 -2.30 9.27 -5.34
C LEU A 57 -2.02 10.48 -6.25
N SER A 58 -2.28 10.36 -7.56
CA SER A 58 -2.10 11.42 -8.57
C SER A 58 -3.22 12.47 -8.62
N GLY A 59 -4.16 12.40 -7.68
CA GLY A 59 -5.34 13.25 -7.61
C GLY A 59 -6.55 12.74 -8.41
N PRO A 60 -7.76 13.24 -8.09
CA PRO A 60 -9.01 12.70 -8.59
C PRO A 60 -9.34 13.10 -10.05
N GLY A 61 -10.29 12.37 -10.65
CA GLY A 61 -11.21 12.93 -11.66
C GLY A 61 -10.76 12.85 -13.12
N ARG A 62 -9.75 12.05 -13.46
CA ARG A 62 -9.26 11.92 -14.85
C ARG A 62 -8.86 10.50 -15.19
N TYR A 63 -8.94 10.17 -16.48
CA TYR A 63 -8.39 8.92 -17.01
C TYR A 63 -6.88 8.95 -16.84
N ARG A 64 -6.32 7.93 -16.18
CA ARG A 64 -4.89 7.90 -15.92
C ARG A 64 -4.12 7.16 -17.00
N ASP A 65 -3.01 7.73 -17.44
CA ASP A 65 -2.00 7.04 -18.22
C ASP A 65 -1.41 5.88 -17.44
N LEU A 66 -1.30 6.02 -16.11
CA LEU A 66 -0.90 4.93 -15.23
C LEU A 66 -1.86 3.73 -15.29
N ASP A 67 -3.18 3.97 -15.23
CA ASP A 67 -4.18 2.89 -15.34
C ASP A 67 -4.04 2.16 -16.69
N ARG A 68 -3.81 2.91 -17.77
CA ARG A 68 -3.55 2.34 -19.11
C ARG A 68 -2.24 1.54 -19.15
N ALA A 69 -1.18 2.02 -18.51
CA ALA A 69 0.09 1.30 -18.42
C ALA A 69 -0.07 -0.03 -17.67
N MET A 70 -0.81 -0.03 -16.56
CA MET A 70 -1.13 -1.25 -15.80
C MET A 70 -1.93 -2.26 -16.65
N LEU A 71 -2.96 -1.79 -17.36
CA LEU A 71 -3.77 -2.66 -18.22
C LEU A 71 -2.96 -3.31 -19.35
N LYS A 72 -2.00 -2.58 -19.96
CA LYS A 72 -1.09 -3.12 -20.99
C LYS A 72 -0.20 -4.25 -20.46
N LEU A 73 0.12 -4.24 -19.17
CA LEU A 73 0.85 -5.30 -18.48
C LEU A 73 -0.06 -6.47 -18.04
N GLY A 74 -1.35 -6.44 -18.42
CA GLY A 74 -2.34 -7.42 -17.99
C GLY A 74 -2.80 -7.26 -16.54
N LEU A 75 -2.46 -6.14 -15.90
CA LEU A 75 -2.81 -5.83 -14.52
C LEU A 75 -4.11 -5.02 -14.49
N ARG A 76 -5.20 -5.65 -14.07
CA ARG A 76 -6.52 -5.04 -14.06
C ARG A 76 -6.65 -4.13 -12.84
N VAL A 77 -6.73 -2.83 -13.07
CA VAL A 77 -7.04 -1.78 -12.08
C VAL A 77 -8.37 -1.13 -12.41
N MET A 78 -9.06 -0.61 -11.40
CA MET A 78 -10.32 0.13 -11.59
C MET A 78 -9.98 1.56 -12.05
N PRO A 79 -10.66 2.12 -13.08
CA PRO A 79 -10.34 3.45 -13.58
C PRO A 79 -10.54 4.52 -12.51
N ALA A 80 -9.53 5.37 -12.30
CA ALA A 80 -9.55 6.39 -11.25
C ALA A 80 -10.63 7.48 -11.43
N ASN A 81 -11.20 7.61 -12.63
CA ASN A 81 -12.25 8.57 -12.93
C ASN A 81 -13.67 8.08 -12.55
N TRP A 82 -13.81 6.86 -12.02
CA TRP A 82 -15.11 6.38 -11.54
C TRP A 82 -15.56 7.16 -10.29
N PRO A 83 -16.86 7.47 -10.10
CA PRO A 83 -17.32 8.38 -9.03
C PRO A 83 -16.88 7.99 -7.61
N TRP A 84 -16.80 6.69 -7.31
CA TRP A 84 -16.35 6.20 -6.00
C TRP A 84 -14.81 6.18 -5.91
N MET A 85 -14.09 5.97 -7.02
CA MET A 85 -12.62 6.10 -7.07
C MET A 85 -12.16 7.54 -6.90
N ILE A 86 -12.92 8.50 -7.40
CA ILE A 86 -12.69 9.93 -7.16
C ILE A 86 -12.67 10.21 -5.66
N LYS A 87 -13.72 9.79 -4.94
CA LYS A 87 -13.81 9.95 -3.48
C LYS A 87 -12.70 9.21 -2.74
N LEU A 88 -12.33 8.01 -3.21
CA LEU A 88 -11.25 7.23 -2.64
C LEU A 88 -9.90 7.94 -2.81
N SER A 89 -9.61 8.46 -4.00
CA SER A 89 -8.39 9.21 -4.31
C SER A 89 -8.31 10.51 -3.52
N GLU A 90 -9.41 11.25 -3.39
CA GLU A 90 -9.47 12.44 -2.52
C GLU A 90 -9.12 12.10 -1.07
N ARG A 91 -9.66 10.98 -0.54
CA ARG A 91 -9.33 10.49 0.80
C ARG A 91 -7.85 10.10 0.91
N ALA A 92 -7.34 9.35 -0.07
CA ALA A 92 -5.95 8.91 -0.11
C ALA A 92 -4.96 10.08 -0.16
N VAL A 93 -5.24 11.11 -0.95
CA VAL A 93 -4.40 12.32 -1.03
C VAL A 93 -4.38 13.09 0.30
N ARG A 94 -5.51 13.19 1.01
CA ARG A 94 -5.54 13.80 2.37
C ARG A 94 -4.72 12.99 3.37
N ILE A 95 -4.88 11.67 3.41
CA ILE A 95 -4.10 10.79 4.31
C ILE A 95 -2.61 10.87 3.97
N LYS A 96 -2.27 10.83 2.67
CA LYS A 96 -0.92 11.02 2.17
C LYS A 96 -0.30 12.30 2.72
N SER A 97 -0.97 13.45 2.55
CA SER A 97 -0.46 14.74 3.03
C SER A 97 -0.16 14.70 4.52
N ARG A 98 -1.08 14.17 5.34
CA ARG A 98 -0.89 14.08 6.80
C ARG A 98 0.29 13.18 7.19
N LEU A 99 0.48 12.08 6.48
CA LEU A 99 1.63 11.18 6.71
C LEU A 99 2.95 11.85 6.27
N GLU A 100 2.96 12.51 5.12
CA GLU A 100 4.13 13.22 4.62
C GLU A 100 4.53 14.41 5.52
N ASP A 101 3.55 15.12 6.11
CA ASP A 101 3.79 16.16 7.12
C ASP A 101 4.46 15.62 8.40
N MET A 102 4.32 14.32 8.67
CA MET A 102 5.00 13.61 9.76
C MET A 102 6.35 13.01 9.34
N GLY A 103 6.82 13.28 8.11
CA GLY A 103 8.08 12.77 7.57
C GLY A 103 7.99 11.35 6.99
N VAL A 104 6.79 10.80 6.84
CA VAL A 104 6.57 9.45 6.29
C VAL A 104 6.58 9.50 4.77
N LYS A 105 7.35 8.61 4.13
CA LYS A 105 7.29 8.45 2.66
C LYS A 105 6.02 7.70 2.28
N VAL A 106 5.21 8.25 1.39
CA VAL A 106 3.99 7.57 0.91
C VAL A 106 4.14 7.17 -0.56
N ILE A 107 3.75 5.94 -0.89
CA ILE A 107 3.78 5.37 -2.25
C ILE A 107 2.44 4.73 -2.63
N GLU A 108 2.14 4.69 -3.92
CA GLU A 108 0.95 4.03 -4.46
C GLU A 108 1.26 2.56 -4.80
N THR A 109 0.34 1.67 -4.48
CA THR A 109 0.39 0.26 -4.91
C THR A 109 -1.01 -0.25 -5.25
N HIS A 110 -1.10 -1.50 -5.72
CA HIS A 110 -2.36 -2.22 -5.89
C HIS A 110 -2.15 -3.70 -5.57
N PRO A 111 -2.65 -4.21 -4.42
CA PRO A 111 -2.25 -5.49 -3.84
C PRO A 111 -2.61 -6.69 -4.73
N THR A 112 -3.75 -6.64 -5.41
CA THR A 112 -4.13 -7.67 -6.39
C THR A 112 -3.15 -7.73 -7.56
N SER A 113 -2.67 -6.58 -8.05
CA SER A 113 -1.62 -6.55 -9.08
C SER A 113 -0.27 -7.03 -8.58
N VAL A 114 0.09 -6.73 -7.32
CA VAL A 114 1.33 -7.22 -6.70
C VAL A 114 1.34 -8.74 -6.65
N LEU A 115 0.31 -9.36 -6.09
CA LEU A 115 0.23 -10.83 -5.98
C LEU A 115 0.19 -11.51 -7.36
N LYS A 116 -0.52 -10.91 -8.31
CA LYS A 116 -0.54 -11.40 -9.69
C LYS A 116 0.83 -11.30 -10.36
N TRP A 117 1.53 -10.18 -10.17
CA TRP A 117 2.83 -9.92 -10.77
C TRP A 117 3.90 -10.89 -10.26
N ILE A 118 3.97 -11.07 -8.94
CA ILE A 118 4.98 -11.92 -8.30
C ILE A 118 4.62 -13.42 -8.35
N GLY A 119 3.34 -13.76 -8.60
CA GLY A 119 2.87 -15.15 -8.64
C GLY A 119 2.84 -15.85 -7.28
N LEU A 120 2.84 -15.10 -6.18
CA LEU A 120 2.81 -15.60 -4.80
C LEU A 120 1.55 -15.10 -4.09
N ASN A 121 1.05 -15.88 -3.13
CA ASN A 121 0.09 -15.38 -2.15
C ASN A 121 0.79 -14.69 -0.97
N LEU A 122 0.02 -14.05 -0.08
CA LEU A 122 0.56 -13.32 1.08
C LEU A 122 1.47 -14.19 1.95
N THR A 123 1.08 -15.43 2.25
CA THR A 123 1.84 -16.36 3.10
C THR A 123 3.19 -16.72 2.48
N GLN A 124 3.22 -16.97 1.17
CA GLN A 124 4.45 -17.27 0.45
C GLN A 124 5.35 -16.03 0.37
N LEU A 125 4.77 -14.88 0.03
CA LEU A 125 5.49 -13.61 -0.07
C LEU A 125 6.11 -13.21 1.27
N SER A 126 5.34 -13.26 2.37
CA SER A 126 5.85 -12.93 3.70
C SER A 126 6.98 -13.87 4.11
N ARG A 127 6.88 -15.16 3.79
CA ARG A 127 7.95 -16.14 4.06
C ARG A 127 9.23 -15.83 3.28
N VAL A 128 9.14 -15.49 2.00
CA VAL A 128 10.30 -15.08 1.18
C VAL A 128 10.95 -13.81 1.73
N MET A 129 10.14 -12.89 2.27
CA MET A 129 10.61 -11.65 2.88
C MET A 129 11.06 -11.80 4.35
N GLY A 130 10.98 -13.00 4.93
CA GLY A 130 11.34 -13.22 6.35
C GLY A 130 10.36 -12.62 7.35
N ILE A 131 9.14 -12.29 6.94
CA ILE A 131 8.13 -11.62 7.76
C ILE A 131 7.11 -12.61 8.32
N ARG A 132 6.94 -12.57 9.65
CA ARG A 132 5.91 -13.35 10.36
C ARG A 132 4.61 -12.56 10.40
N VAL A 133 3.56 -13.14 9.83
CA VAL A 133 2.22 -12.54 9.75
C VAL A 133 1.38 -12.94 10.97
N LEU A 134 0.75 -11.96 11.61
CA LEU A 134 -0.15 -12.09 12.75
C LEU A 134 -1.47 -11.38 12.45
N ASP A 135 -2.60 -12.01 12.77
CA ASP A 135 -3.93 -11.36 12.77
C ASP A 135 -4.43 -10.83 11.41
N VAL A 136 -4.09 -11.50 10.30
CA VAL A 136 -4.48 -11.06 8.92
C VAL A 136 -5.46 -11.99 8.20
N ALA A 137 -5.55 -13.27 8.59
CA ALA A 137 -6.17 -14.31 7.75
C ALA A 137 -7.71 -14.19 7.57
N ASN A 138 -8.41 -13.45 8.43
CA ASN A 138 -9.88 -13.50 8.51
C ASN A 138 -10.60 -12.32 7.81
N ASN A 139 -9.88 -11.39 7.18
CA ASN A 139 -10.50 -10.25 6.52
C ASN A 139 -9.73 -9.84 5.26
N ARG A 140 -10.46 -9.65 4.15
CA ARG A 140 -9.86 -9.34 2.85
C ARG A 140 -9.17 -7.98 2.81
N ASP A 141 -9.76 -6.97 3.43
CA ASP A 141 -9.18 -5.62 3.44
C ASP A 141 -7.89 -5.59 4.26
N VAL A 142 -7.87 -6.31 5.40
CA VAL A 142 -6.66 -6.47 6.21
C VAL A 142 -5.58 -7.26 5.46
N HIS A 143 -5.98 -8.29 4.69
CA HIS A 143 -5.07 -9.02 3.81
C HIS A 143 -4.46 -8.13 2.73
N ASP A 144 -5.26 -7.31 2.07
CA ASP A 144 -4.80 -6.43 1.01
C ASP A 144 -3.92 -5.30 1.58
N ALA A 145 -4.23 -4.78 2.76
CA ALA A 145 -3.35 -3.87 3.51
C ALA A 145 -2.00 -4.52 3.89
N ALA A 146 -1.99 -5.80 4.26
CA ALA A 146 -0.76 -6.54 4.55
C ALA A 146 0.14 -6.66 3.33
N VAL A 147 -0.43 -6.92 2.14
CA VAL A 147 0.34 -6.92 0.89
C VAL A 147 0.91 -5.52 0.63
N CYS A 148 0.14 -4.46 0.85
CA CYS A 148 0.64 -3.09 0.74
C CYS A 148 1.84 -2.84 1.68
N ALA A 149 1.78 -3.29 2.93
CA ALA A 149 2.88 -3.13 3.88
C ALA A 149 4.16 -3.86 3.41
N LEU A 150 4.02 -5.03 2.78
CA LEU A 150 5.15 -5.74 2.17
C LEU A 150 5.71 -5.00 0.95
N VAL A 151 4.90 -4.26 0.17
CA VAL A 151 5.40 -3.38 -0.90
C VAL A 151 6.22 -2.25 -0.30
N ALA A 152 5.75 -1.62 0.78
CA ALA A 152 6.52 -0.57 1.47
C ALA A 152 7.86 -1.10 2.00
N LEU A 153 7.88 -2.33 2.54
CA LEU A 153 9.13 -2.98 2.98
C LEU A 153 10.06 -3.26 1.79
N ALA A 154 9.52 -3.78 0.69
CA ALA A 154 10.32 -4.02 -0.52
C ALA A 154 10.90 -2.71 -1.08
N TYR A 155 10.15 -1.61 -0.98
CA TYR A 155 10.60 -0.29 -1.40
C TYR A 155 11.82 0.17 -0.59
N THR A 156 11.84 -0.03 0.74
CA THR A 156 13.02 0.33 1.56
C THR A 156 14.24 -0.52 1.25
N MET A 157 14.04 -1.72 0.69
CA MET A 157 15.12 -2.61 0.24
C MET A 157 15.56 -2.37 -1.20
N GLY A 158 14.91 -1.47 -1.95
CA GLY A 158 15.12 -1.29 -3.39
C GLY A 158 14.63 -2.48 -4.25
N LYS A 159 13.80 -3.36 -3.69
CA LYS A 159 13.28 -4.59 -4.32
C LYS A 159 11.90 -4.36 -4.93
N VAL A 160 11.79 -3.29 -5.71
CA VAL A 160 10.52 -2.87 -6.31
C VAL A 160 10.67 -2.61 -7.80
N ARG A 161 9.65 -3.02 -8.54
CA ARG A 161 9.41 -2.52 -9.88
C ARG A 161 8.53 -1.28 -9.80
N ARG A 162 9.04 -0.17 -10.31
CA ARG A 162 8.32 1.09 -10.44
C ARG A 162 7.67 1.18 -11.82
N ILE A 163 6.35 1.23 -11.86
CA ILE A 163 5.59 1.52 -13.08
C ILE A 163 5.34 3.02 -13.12
N THR A 164 5.68 3.68 -14.22
CA THR A 164 5.56 5.14 -14.34
C THR A 164 4.71 5.52 -15.55
N ALA A 165 4.04 6.65 -15.42
CA ALA A 165 3.31 7.31 -16.48
C ALA A 165 3.45 8.84 -16.33
N SER A 166 2.89 9.59 -17.27
CA SER A 166 2.92 11.06 -17.26
C SER A 166 2.28 11.67 -16.00
N ASP A 167 1.35 10.93 -15.38
CA ASP A 167 0.49 11.39 -14.31
C ASP A 167 0.69 10.67 -12.98
N GLY A 168 1.65 9.75 -12.86
CA GLY A 168 1.90 9.07 -11.60
C GLY A 168 2.80 7.86 -11.70
N GLU A 169 2.95 7.19 -10.58
CA GLU A 169 3.74 5.98 -10.45
C GLU A 169 3.13 5.01 -9.44
N LEU A 170 3.36 3.73 -9.64
CA LEU A 170 2.88 2.64 -8.80
C LEU A 170 4.00 1.63 -8.61
N TYR A 171 4.09 1.06 -7.40
CA TYR A 171 5.14 0.14 -7.03
C TYR A 171 4.63 -1.30 -6.88
N LEU A 172 5.33 -2.23 -7.52
CA LEU A 172 5.19 -3.69 -7.38
C LEU A 172 6.47 -4.25 -6.75
N ILE A 173 6.41 -5.48 -6.21
CA ILE A 173 7.59 -6.17 -5.67
C ILE A 173 8.36 -6.88 -6.80
N GLU A 174 9.69 -6.78 -6.79
CA GLU A 174 10.61 -7.47 -7.72
C GLU A 174 11.91 -7.83 -6.97
N PHE A 175 12.32 -9.10 -7.01
CA PHE A 175 13.49 -9.63 -6.30
C PHE A 175 14.68 -9.86 -7.23
#